data_AF-A0A7X6VAT8-F1
#
_entry.id   AF-A0A7X6VAT8-F1
#
_cell.length_a   1.000
_cell.length_b   1.000
_cell.length_c   1.000
_cell.angle_alpha   90.00
_cell.angle_beta   90.00
_cell.angle_gamma   90.00
#
_symmetry.space_group_name_H-M   'P 1'
#
loop_
_entity.id
_entity.type
_entity.pdbx_description
1 polymer ?
#
loop_
_entity_poly.entity_id
_entity_poly.type
_entity_poly.pdbx_seq_one_letter_code
_entity_poly.pdbx_strand_id
1 'polypeptide(L)'
;MVGVSGGAVQLGRGVGVFKLFTSSLDETLNSKDTLSALQITDFEFLPHYNRWEAKYKDQVKEYSQKIESIILACEDGNGIIVENGDMNFIGNVIKIEKGNETTV
;
A
#
# COMPACT_ATOMS: atom_id res chain seq x y z
N MET A 1 -17.67 -2.45 -3.78
CA MET A 1 -16.68 -2.38 -4.88
C MET A 1 -15.72 -3.56 -4.73
N VAL A 2 -15.12 -4.05 -5.81
CA VAL A 2 -14.14 -5.13 -5.76
C VAL A 2 -12.92 -4.72 -6.59
N GLY A 3 -11.73 -4.83 -6.01
CA GLY A 3 -10.47 -4.58 -6.69
C GLY A 3 -9.49 -5.71 -6.42
N VAL A 4 -8.67 -6.06 -7.41
CA VAL A 4 -7.63 -7.10 -7.30
C VAL A 4 -6.34 -6.56 -7.90
N SER A 5 -5.20 -6.82 -7.25
CA SER A 5 -3.88 -6.35 -7.70
C SER A 5 -3.91 -4.83 -7.95
N GLY A 6 -3.54 -4.35 -9.14
CA GLY A 6 -3.60 -2.92 -9.50
C GLY A 6 -4.99 -2.29 -9.31
N GLY A 7 -6.07 -3.04 -9.49
CA GLY A 7 -7.43 -2.55 -9.21
C GLY A 7 -7.67 -2.25 -7.74
N ALA A 8 -7.05 -2.99 -6.81
CA ALA A 8 -7.12 -2.71 -5.38
C ALA A 8 -6.27 -1.50 -4.99
N VAL A 9 -5.13 -1.28 -5.66
CA VAL A 9 -4.31 -0.06 -5.47
C VAL A 9 -5.13 1.20 -5.77
N GLN A 10 -5.94 1.18 -6.85
CA GLN A 10 -6.79 2.31 -7.23
C GLN A 10 -7.87 2.65 -6.19
N LEU A 11 -8.29 1.71 -5.35
CA LEU A 11 -9.28 1.97 -4.29
C LEU A 11 -8.69 2.69 -3.08
N GLY A 12 -7.37 2.63 -2.92
CA GLY A 12 -6.67 3.23 -1.80
C GLY A 12 -6.60 4.76 -1.84
N ARG A 13 -5.84 5.31 -0.90
CA ARG A 13 -5.59 6.74 -0.79
C ARG A 13 -4.72 7.29 -1.93
N GLY A 14 -3.79 6.48 -2.42
CA GLY A 14 -2.86 6.86 -3.49
C GLY A 14 -2.22 5.65 -4.17
N VAL A 15 -1.54 5.93 -5.29
CA VAL A 15 -0.77 4.96 -6.07
C VAL A 15 0.74 5.08 -5.83
N GLY A 16 1.14 5.67 -4.69
CA GLY A 16 2.52 5.98 -4.35
C GLY A 16 3.42 4.75 -4.35
N VAL A 17 2.97 3.67 -3.72
CA VAL A 17 3.68 2.37 -3.77
C VAL A 17 3.90 1.87 -5.20
N PHE A 18 2.95 2.07 -6.12
CA PHE A 18 3.14 1.66 -7.51
C PHE A 18 4.15 2.55 -8.25
N LYS A 19 4.12 3.87 -8.01
CA LYS A 19 5.11 4.79 -8.56
C LYS A 19 6.52 4.43 -8.09
N LEU A 20 6.68 4.08 -6.80
CA LEU A 20 7.95 3.66 -6.21
C LEU A 20 8.55 2.41 -6.86
N PHE A 21 7.72 1.53 -7.43
CA PHE A 21 8.20 0.37 -8.19
C PHE A 21 8.82 0.78 -9.54
N THR A 22 8.34 1.87 -10.13
CA THR A 22 8.74 2.34 -11.47
C THR A 22 9.73 3.51 -11.46
N SER A 23 9.97 4.11 -10.29
CA SER A 23 10.71 5.36 -10.11
C SER A 23 11.52 5.34 -8.82
N SER A 24 12.37 6.36 -8.61
CA SER A 24 13.09 6.50 -7.33
C SER A 24 12.15 6.95 -6.20
N LEU A 25 12.62 6.77 -4.95
CA LEU A 25 11.92 7.29 -3.77
C LEU A 25 11.74 8.81 -3.86
N ASP A 26 12.80 9.55 -4.21
CA ASP A 26 12.75 11.00 -4.34
C ASP A 26 11.74 11.46 -5.40
N GLU A 27 11.71 10.82 -6.57
CA GLU A 27 10.74 11.16 -7.62
C GLU A 27 9.31 10.87 -7.17
N THR A 28 9.10 9.76 -6.47
CA THR A 28 7.80 9.37 -5.92
C THR A 28 7.32 10.37 -4.87
N LEU A 29 8.21 10.80 -3.96
CA LEU A 29 7.89 11.78 -2.94
C LEU A 29 7.62 13.18 -3.52
N ASN A 30 8.38 13.59 -4.53
CA ASN A 30 8.20 14.86 -5.22
C ASN A 30 6.88 14.92 -6.01
N SER A 31 6.34 13.76 -6.41
CA SER A 31 5.07 13.65 -7.13
C SER A 31 3.89 13.26 -6.25
N LYS A 32 4.06 13.08 -4.94
CA LYS A 32 3.03 12.51 -4.04
C LYS A 32 1.65 13.18 -4.15
N ASP A 33 1.61 14.49 -4.35
CA ASP A 33 0.37 15.26 -4.42
C ASP A 33 -0.43 15.02 -5.72
N THR A 34 0.21 14.44 -6.75
CA THR A 34 -0.42 14.05 -8.02
C THR A 34 -0.73 12.54 -8.11
N LEU A 35 -0.39 11.77 -7.08
CA LEU A 35 -0.57 10.31 -7.03
C LEU A 35 -1.85 9.88 -6.29
N SER A 36 -2.84 10.76 -6.15
CA SER A 36 -4.13 10.42 -5.58
C SER A 36 -4.84 9.34 -6.40
N ALA A 37 -5.42 8.36 -5.72
CA ALA A 37 -6.27 7.33 -6.32
C ALA A 37 -7.76 7.66 -6.07
N LEU A 38 -8.66 6.66 -6.04
CA LEU A 38 -10.10 6.89 -5.85
C LEU A 38 -10.48 7.25 -4.41
N GLN A 39 -9.57 7.05 -3.44
CA GLN A 39 -9.79 7.40 -2.03
C GLN A 39 -11.06 6.74 -1.44
N ILE A 40 -11.33 5.49 -1.83
CA ILE A 40 -12.43 4.68 -1.28
C ILE A 40 -12.03 4.11 0.09
N THR A 41 -10.72 3.88 0.31
CA THR A 41 -10.16 3.53 1.62
C THR A 41 -9.09 4.52 2.05
N ASP A 42 -8.84 4.59 3.36
CA ASP A 42 -7.91 5.55 3.97
C ASP A 42 -6.45 5.09 4.00
N PHE A 43 -6.13 3.97 3.34
CA PHE A 43 -4.79 3.38 3.27
C PHE A 43 -4.32 3.24 1.83
N GLU A 44 -3.01 3.13 1.62
CA GLU A 44 -2.46 2.64 0.35
C GLU A 44 -2.37 1.12 0.37
N PHE A 45 -2.62 0.48 -0.77
CA PHE A 45 -2.61 -0.98 -0.89
C PHE A 45 -1.39 -1.46 -1.65
N LEU A 46 -0.61 -2.37 -1.05
CA LEU A 46 0.53 -3.02 -1.70
C LEU A 46 0.23 -4.49 -1.98
N PRO A 47 -0.11 -4.87 -3.23
CA PRO A 47 -0.31 -6.27 -3.58
C PRO A 47 1.03 -7.01 -3.69
N HIS A 48 0.95 -8.34 -3.72
CA HIS A 48 2.06 -9.23 -4.06
C HIS A 48 3.26 -9.11 -3.12
N TYR A 49 3.03 -8.86 -1.83
CA TYR A 49 4.10 -8.60 -0.86
C TYR A 49 5.13 -9.73 -0.75
N ASN A 50 4.71 -10.98 -0.96
CA ASN A 50 5.55 -12.17 -1.03
C ASN A 50 6.48 -12.22 -2.27
N ARG A 51 6.22 -11.41 -3.31
CA ARG A 51 7.01 -11.39 -4.56
C ARG A 51 8.06 -10.30 -4.59
N TRP A 52 7.94 -9.28 -3.74
CA TRP A 52 8.86 -8.16 -3.77
C TRP A 52 10.19 -8.49 -3.09
N GLU A 53 11.28 -8.03 -3.72
CA GLU A 53 12.63 -8.14 -3.15
C GLU A 53 12.78 -7.27 -1.89
N ALA A 54 13.71 -7.65 -1.01
CA ALA A 54 13.97 -6.94 0.25
C ALA A 54 14.26 -5.44 0.03
N LYS A 55 15.03 -5.11 -1.02
CA LYS A 55 15.36 -3.71 -1.37
C LYS A 55 14.12 -2.85 -1.60
N TYR A 56 13.14 -3.37 -2.35
CA TYR A 56 11.90 -2.62 -2.59
C TYR A 56 11.07 -2.50 -1.32
N LYS A 57 11.02 -3.54 -0.48
CA LYS A 57 10.35 -3.49 0.83
C LYS A 57 10.97 -2.43 1.74
N ASP A 58 12.29 -2.27 1.72
CA ASP A 58 12.99 -1.22 2.46
C ASP A 58 12.62 0.18 1.93
N GLN A 59 12.54 0.37 0.61
CA GLN A 59 12.05 1.62 0.03
C GLN A 59 10.59 1.92 0.42
N VAL A 60 9.72 0.91 0.48
CA VAL A 60 8.32 1.08 0.94
C VAL A 60 8.29 1.50 2.42
N LYS A 61 9.15 0.92 3.26
CA LYS A 61 9.29 1.35 4.66
C LYS A 61 9.76 2.79 4.76
N GLU A 62 10.78 3.20 4.00
CA GLU A 62 11.24 4.59 3.94
C GLU A 62 10.13 5.54 3.45
N TYR A 63 9.41 5.15 2.40
CA TYR A 63 8.26 5.88 1.87
C TYR A 63 7.18 6.08 2.94
N SER A 64 6.85 5.03 3.71
CA SER A 64 5.84 5.08 4.78
C SER A 64 6.19 6.08 5.91
N GLN A 65 7.47 6.46 6.07
CA GLN A 65 7.87 7.49 7.04
C GLN A 65 7.49 8.89 6.58
N LYS A 66 7.33 9.10 5.27
CA LYS A 66 7.17 10.43 4.63
C LYS A 66 5.74 10.73 4.17
N ILE A 67 4.85 9.74 4.26
CA ILE A 67 3.42 9.89 3.98
C ILE A 67 2.59 9.90 5.27
N GLU A 68 1.34 10.34 5.14
CA GLU A 68 0.37 10.37 6.24
C GLU A 68 -0.41 9.06 6.35
N SER A 69 -0.65 8.36 5.23
CA SER A 69 -1.38 7.10 5.18
C SER A 69 -0.56 5.93 5.69
N ILE A 70 -1.26 4.90 6.19
CA ILE A 70 -0.68 3.57 6.34
C ILE A 70 -0.67 2.83 5.00
N ILE A 71 0.22 1.85 4.88
CA ILE A 71 0.25 0.93 3.74
C ILE A 71 -0.18 -0.44 4.25
N LEU A 72 -1.19 -1.04 3.63
CA LEU A 72 -1.59 -2.41 3.89
C LEU A 72 -1.08 -3.30 2.75
N ALA A 73 -0.16 -4.18 3.09
CA ALA A 73 0.50 -5.07 2.15
C ALA A 73 -0.07 -6.49 2.25
N CYS A 74 -0.51 -7.03 1.12
CA CYS A 74 -1.06 -8.38 1.02
C CYS A 74 -0.18 -9.27 0.16
N GLU A 75 0.03 -10.51 0.62
CA GLU A 75 0.53 -11.59 -0.23
C GLU A 75 -0.54 -12.05 -1.23
N ASP A 76 -0.12 -12.80 -2.24
CA ASP A 76 -1.08 -13.44 -3.15
C ASP A 76 -2.05 -14.35 -2.39
N GLY A 77 -3.35 -14.27 -2.75
CA GLY A 77 -4.40 -15.06 -2.12
C GLY A 77 -4.97 -14.43 -0.84
N ASN A 78 -4.33 -13.38 -0.32
CA ASN A 78 -4.82 -12.62 0.84
C ASN A 78 -5.65 -11.42 0.38
N GLY A 79 -6.40 -10.81 1.30
CA GLY A 79 -7.28 -9.70 0.99
C GLY A 79 -7.76 -8.94 2.21
N ILE A 80 -8.48 -7.85 1.95
CA ILE A 80 -9.03 -6.96 2.96
C ILE A 80 -10.48 -6.68 2.57
N ILE A 81 -11.42 -6.92 3.47
CA ILE A 81 -12.82 -6.54 3.33
C ILE A 81 -13.02 -5.30 4.19
N VAL A 82 -13.49 -4.22 3.58
CA VAL A 82 -13.85 -2.98 4.28
C VAL A 82 -15.36 -2.83 4.24
N GLU A 83 -16.00 -2.82 5.41
CA GLU A 83 -17.45 -2.67 5.55
C GLU A 83 -17.75 -1.68 6.67
N ASN A 84 -18.49 -0.61 6.36
CA ASN A 84 -18.84 0.46 7.31
C ASN A 84 -17.65 1.07 8.08
N GLY A 85 -16.46 1.06 7.48
CA GLY A 85 -15.21 1.53 8.09
C GLY A 85 -14.42 0.45 8.85
N ASP A 86 -15.03 -0.70 9.10
CA ASP A 86 -14.35 -1.83 9.73
C ASP A 86 -13.55 -2.64 8.71
N MET A 87 -12.33 -3.03 9.09
CA MET A 87 -11.42 -3.83 8.27
C MET A 87 -11.39 -5.27 8.76
N ASN A 88 -11.68 -6.21 7.85
CA ASN A 88 -11.54 -7.64 8.07
C ASN A 88 -10.42 -8.18 7.17
N PHE A 89 -9.39 -8.76 7.77
CA PHE A 89 -8.22 -9.28 7.07
C PHE A 89 -8.41 -10.76 6.71
N ILE A 90 -8.17 -11.08 5.45
CA ILE A 90 -8.21 -12.45 4.92
C ILE A 90 -6.77 -12.89 4.66
N GLY A 91 -6.29 -13.85 5.43
CA GLY A 91 -4.89 -14.30 5.39
C GLY A 91 -3.95 -13.35 6.14
N ASN A 92 -2.66 -13.38 5.80
CA ASN A 92 -1.63 -12.54 6.42
C ASN A 92 -1.58 -11.16 5.75
N VAL A 93 -1.89 -10.11 6.50
CA VAL A 93 -1.79 -8.72 6.04
C VAL A 93 -0.74 -8.01 6.89
N ILE A 94 0.15 -7.29 6.22
CA ILE A 94 1.21 -6.55 6.89
C ILE A 94 0.86 -5.07 6.82
N LYS A 95 0.69 -4.46 7.99
CA LYS A 95 0.64 -3.01 8.12
C LYS A 95 2.06 -2.45 8.10
N ILE A 96 2.33 -1.53 7.19
CA ILE A 96 3.56 -0.75 7.12
C ILE A 96 3.24 0.70 7.49
N GLU A 97 3.81 1.18 8.58
CA GLU A 97 3.54 2.50 9.12
C GLU A 97 4.79 3.07 9.79
N LYS A 98 5.19 4.28 9.38
CA LYS A 98 6.36 5.00 9.92
C LYS A 98 7.63 4.14 9.97
N GLY A 99 7.83 3.32 8.94
CA GLY A 99 9.00 2.45 8.79
C GLY A 99 8.91 1.10 9.51
N ASN A 100 7.81 0.80 10.20
CA ASN A 100 7.62 -0.45 10.94
C ASN A 100 6.66 -1.37 10.21
N GLU A 101 6.88 -2.67 10.32
CA GLU A 101 5.99 -3.72 9.81
C GLU A 101 5.32 -4.44 10.99
N THR A 102 4.01 -4.69 10.88
CA THR A 102 3.25 -5.45 11.89
C THR A 102 2.18 -6.28 11.21
N THR A 103 2.09 -7.55 11.54
CA THR A 103 0.96 -8.40 11.10
C THR A 103 -0.32 -7.94 11.78
N VAL A 104 -1.39 -7.80 11.00
CA VAL A 104 -2.74 -7.40 11.46
C VAL A 104 -3.79 -8.44 11.13
#